data_AF-A0A562PNA7-F1
#
_entry.id   AF-A0A562PNA7-F1
#
_cell.length_a   1.000
_cell.length_b   1.000
_cell.length_c   1.000
_cell.angle_alpha   90.00
_cell.angle_beta   90.00
_cell.angle_gamma   90.00
#
_symmetry.space_group_name_H-M   'P 1'
#
loop_
_entity.id
_entity.type
_entity.pdbx_description
1 polymer ?
#
loop_
_entity_poly.entity_id
_entity_poly.type
_entity_poly.pdbx_seq_one_letter_code
_entity_poly.pdbx_strand_id
1 'polypeptide(L)'
;MRNKSTVAKYLKRYLDHRSRRRDQLRDTLTALTERLPETVIFGGMIREVALGNTRQFSSDVDIVTQSSSAEINAAIAEFSPIRNKFGGFRFNVGTQLFDIWSFADTWAFRNGLVFGASFEDILKTTFFNLDAAAYHLQQRKIYCAEFYITAVKNRVLDLNLEQNPAPSSMVRRAIRLSIENSLLITPRLGEYILRNFNSENADDMSSMYVEALRRFLAADTEQNFSFAPQATLFNNPAEQLAIGHCKTTGTPYSTEIPVY
;
A
#
# COMPACT_ATOMS: atom_id res chain seq x y z
N MET A 1 -8.13 -19.21 1.70
CA MET A 1 -6.76 -18.76 1.33
C MET A 1 -6.89 -17.63 0.32
N ARG A 2 -6.27 -16.45 0.51
CA ARG A 2 -6.37 -15.36 -0.48
C ARG A 2 -5.66 -15.78 -1.77
N ASN A 3 -6.38 -15.75 -2.88
CA ASN A 3 -5.89 -16.01 -4.24
C ASN A 3 -6.41 -14.92 -5.20
N LYS A 4 -5.99 -14.91 -6.47
CA LYS A 4 -6.38 -13.88 -7.45
C LYS A 4 -7.91 -13.73 -7.55
N SER A 5 -8.64 -14.84 -7.63
CA SER A 5 -10.11 -14.83 -7.73
C SER A 5 -10.79 -14.27 -6.48
N THR A 6 -10.23 -14.51 -5.29
CA THR A 6 -10.73 -13.96 -4.03
C THR A 6 -10.58 -12.44 -4.00
N VAL A 7 -9.43 -11.90 -4.42
CA VAL A 7 -9.22 -10.43 -4.47
C VAL A 7 -10.19 -9.79 -5.47
N ALA A 8 -10.33 -10.36 -6.67
CA ALA A 8 -11.30 -9.89 -7.66
C ALA A 8 -12.74 -9.88 -7.11
N LYS A 9 -13.13 -10.95 -6.40
CA LYS A 9 -14.45 -11.04 -5.74
C LYS A 9 -14.64 -9.95 -4.69
N TYR A 10 -13.62 -9.66 -3.87
CA TYR A 10 -13.71 -8.60 -2.86
C TYR A 10 -13.77 -7.21 -3.47
N LEU A 11 -13.03 -6.97 -4.55
CA LEU A 11 -13.07 -5.69 -5.26
C LEU A 11 -14.42 -5.47 -5.94
N LYS A 12 -14.95 -6.50 -6.60
CA LYS A 12 -16.32 -6.47 -7.13
C LYS A 12 -17.33 -6.16 -6.03
N ARG A 13 -17.28 -6.90 -4.91
CA ARG A 13 -18.18 -6.67 -3.78
C ARG A 13 -18.04 -5.25 -3.20
N TYR A 14 -16.84 -4.70 -3.17
CA TYR A 14 -16.59 -3.34 -2.69
C TYR A 14 -17.24 -2.29 -3.60
N LEU A 15 -17.03 -2.42 -4.91
CA LEU A 15 -17.60 -1.52 -5.92
C LEU A 15 -19.12 -1.62 -6.03
N ASP A 16 -19.66 -2.82 -5.84
CA ASP A 16 -21.10 -3.09 -5.94
C ASP A 16 -21.86 -2.77 -4.62
N HIS A 17 -21.15 -2.50 -3.53
CA HIS A 17 -21.77 -2.23 -2.25
C HIS A 17 -22.57 -0.92 -2.27
N ARG A 18 -23.87 -1.02 -2.00
CA ARG A 18 -24.81 0.12 -2.05
C ARG A 18 -24.56 1.07 -0.89
N SER A 19 -24.10 2.25 -1.23
CA SER A 19 -23.96 3.40 -0.34
C SER A 19 -23.73 4.63 -1.20
N ARG A 20 -24.21 5.81 -0.78
CA ARG A 20 -24.09 7.04 -1.57
C ARG A 20 -22.69 7.27 -2.13
N ARG A 21 -21.65 7.04 -1.31
CA ARG A 21 -20.24 7.20 -1.71
C ARG A 21 -19.80 6.18 -2.77
N ARG A 22 -20.27 4.94 -2.70
CA ARG A 22 -19.84 3.85 -3.61
C ARG A 22 -20.67 3.83 -4.87
N ASP A 23 -21.93 4.25 -4.80
CA ASP A 23 -22.74 4.51 -5.97
C ASP A 23 -22.10 5.63 -6.81
N GLN A 24 -21.73 6.77 -6.21
CA GLN A 24 -21.00 7.83 -6.92
C GLN A 24 -19.68 7.35 -7.55
N LEU A 25 -18.88 6.57 -6.83
CA LEU A 25 -17.66 5.97 -7.35
C LEU A 25 -17.96 5.05 -8.56
N ARG A 26 -18.92 4.13 -8.43
CA ARG A 26 -19.28 3.18 -9.48
C ARG A 26 -19.82 3.89 -10.71
N ASP A 27 -20.69 4.87 -10.53
CA ASP A 27 -21.32 5.60 -11.63
C ASP A 27 -20.26 6.45 -12.37
N THR A 28 -19.33 7.08 -11.63
CA THR A 28 -18.18 7.78 -12.21
C THR A 28 -17.30 6.83 -13.02
N LEU A 29 -16.90 5.69 -12.44
CA LEU A 29 -16.08 4.69 -13.13
C LEU A 29 -16.79 4.15 -14.37
N THR A 30 -18.12 3.98 -14.32
CA THR A 30 -18.93 3.50 -15.46
C THR A 30 -18.92 4.53 -16.59
N ALA A 31 -19.24 5.80 -16.29
CA ALA A 31 -19.20 6.89 -17.27
C ALA A 31 -17.81 7.09 -17.89
N LEU A 32 -16.74 6.99 -17.09
CA LEU A 32 -15.37 7.01 -17.59
C LEU A 32 -15.11 5.86 -18.55
N THR A 33 -15.52 4.64 -18.20
CA THR A 33 -15.25 3.45 -19.02
C THR A 33 -16.02 3.38 -20.33
N GLU A 34 -17.15 4.08 -20.43
CA GLU A 34 -17.92 4.25 -21.66
C GLU A 34 -17.21 5.19 -22.64
N ARG A 35 -16.53 6.23 -22.13
CA ARG A 35 -15.79 7.22 -22.93
C ARG A 35 -14.34 6.80 -23.19
N LEU A 36 -13.75 6.05 -22.27
CA LEU A 36 -12.35 5.61 -22.27
C LEU A 36 -12.32 4.08 -22.12
N PRO A 37 -12.44 3.33 -23.24
CA PRO A 37 -12.26 1.88 -23.23
C PRO A 37 -10.83 1.51 -22.79
N GLU A 38 -10.61 0.23 -22.48
CA GLU A 38 -9.31 -0.26 -22.01
C GLU A 38 -8.80 0.58 -20.82
N THR A 39 -9.52 0.49 -19.70
CA THR A 39 -9.22 1.27 -18.49
C THR A 39 -9.13 0.35 -17.27
N VAL A 40 -8.09 0.58 -16.46
CA VAL A 40 -7.79 -0.17 -15.25
C VAL A 40 -7.72 0.75 -14.03
N ILE A 41 -8.23 0.30 -12.90
CA ILE A 41 -7.79 0.79 -11.58
C ILE A 41 -6.45 0.14 -11.27
N PHE A 42 -5.53 0.88 -10.66
CA PHE A 42 -4.17 0.42 -10.41
C PHE A 42 -3.75 0.70 -8.96
N GLY A 43 -2.87 -0.11 -8.37
CA GLY A 43 -2.22 0.26 -7.12
C GLY A 43 -3.10 0.24 -5.87
N GLY A 44 -3.13 1.36 -5.15
CA GLY A 44 -3.42 1.39 -3.71
C GLY A 44 -4.83 0.99 -3.31
N MET A 45 -5.84 1.26 -4.14
CA MET A 45 -7.20 0.80 -3.88
C MET A 45 -7.28 -0.72 -3.84
N ILE A 46 -6.58 -1.41 -4.75
CA ILE A 46 -6.60 -2.87 -4.85
C ILE A 46 -5.85 -3.46 -3.65
N ARG A 47 -4.74 -2.84 -3.25
CA ARG A 47 -3.99 -3.20 -2.04
C ARG A 47 -4.90 -3.18 -0.80
N GLU A 48 -5.60 -2.08 -0.54
CA GLU A 48 -6.45 -1.94 0.66
C GLU A 48 -7.59 -2.97 0.68
N VAL A 49 -8.23 -3.20 -0.46
CA VAL A 49 -9.24 -4.25 -0.60
C VAL A 49 -8.63 -5.63 -0.35
N ALA A 50 -7.45 -5.90 -0.91
CA ALA A 50 -6.77 -7.18 -0.77
C ALA A 50 -6.29 -7.43 0.66
N LEU A 51 -5.89 -6.39 1.41
CA LEU A 51 -5.49 -6.46 2.81
C LEU A 51 -6.68 -6.61 3.77
N GLY A 52 -7.88 -6.18 3.35
CA GLY A 52 -9.13 -6.30 4.09
C GLY A 52 -9.62 -4.99 4.71
N ASN A 53 -9.02 -3.84 4.35
CA ASN A 53 -9.26 -2.54 4.99
C ASN A 53 -10.31 -1.70 4.26
N THR A 54 -11.32 -2.34 3.68
CA THR A 54 -12.28 -1.70 2.78
C THR A 54 -13.09 -0.56 3.40
N ARG A 55 -13.25 -0.54 4.73
CA ARG A 55 -14.00 0.51 5.44
C ARG A 55 -13.26 1.85 5.51
N GLN A 56 -11.93 1.84 5.40
CA GLN A 56 -11.10 3.03 5.64
C GLN A 56 -10.50 3.65 4.38
N PHE A 57 -10.76 3.08 3.19
CA PHE A 57 -10.21 3.64 1.95
C PHE A 57 -10.69 5.09 1.73
N SER A 58 -9.76 6.03 1.84
CA SER A 58 -9.92 7.47 1.65
C SER A 58 -8.90 8.06 0.67
N SER A 59 -8.00 7.23 0.13
CA SER A 59 -7.01 7.63 -0.86
C SER A 59 -7.64 7.90 -2.23
N ASP A 60 -6.83 8.48 -3.11
CA ASP A 60 -7.11 8.60 -4.53
C ASP A 60 -7.34 7.26 -5.20
N VAL A 61 -8.23 7.25 -6.20
CA VAL A 61 -8.39 6.13 -7.12
C VAL A 61 -7.49 6.39 -8.33
N ASP A 62 -6.39 5.65 -8.40
CA ASP A 62 -5.45 5.67 -9.52
C ASP A 62 -6.03 4.88 -10.72
N ILE A 63 -6.08 5.52 -11.88
CA ILE A 63 -6.65 5.00 -13.12
C ILE A 63 -5.65 5.13 -14.26
N VAL A 64 -5.55 4.08 -15.07
CA VAL A 64 -4.75 4.08 -16.30
C VAL A 64 -5.59 3.59 -17.46
N THR A 65 -5.47 4.27 -18.60
CA THR A 65 -6.19 3.92 -19.84
C THR A 65 -5.24 3.88 -21.03
N GLN A 66 -5.55 3.09 -22.06
CA GLN A 66 -4.83 3.16 -23.34
C GLN A 66 -5.13 4.43 -24.14
N SER A 67 -6.15 5.19 -23.75
CA SER A 67 -6.50 6.46 -24.38
C SER A 67 -5.38 7.50 -24.24
N SER A 68 -5.28 8.41 -25.20
CA SER A 68 -4.33 9.52 -25.18
C SER A 68 -4.66 10.55 -24.10
N SER A 69 -3.66 11.34 -23.70
CA SER A 69 -3.86 12.47 -22.77
C SER A 69 -4.93 13.47 -23.23
N ALA A 70 -5.10 13.67 -24.56
CA ALA A 70 -6.12 14.57 -25.11
C ALA A 70 -7.54 14.00 -24.94
N GLU A 71 -7.73 12.70 -25.23
CA GLU A 71 -9.00 12.00 -25.04
C GLU A 71 -9.39 11.94 -23.56
N ILE A 72 -8.42 11.67 -22.68
CA ILE A 72 -8.63 11.71 -21.22
C ILE A 72 -9.14 13.08 -20.80
N ASN A 73 -8.45 14.16 -21.21
CA ASN A 73 -8.83 15.52 -20.84
C ASN A 73 -10.27 15.86 -21.31
N ALA A 74 -10.62 15.48 -22.55
CA ALA A 74 -11.97 15.68 -23.07
C ALA A 74 -13.03 14.91 -22.27
N ALA A 75 -12.75 13.65 -21.92
CA ALA A 75 -13.68 12.78 -21.20
C ALA A 75 -13.97 13.23 -19.76
N ILE A 76 -13.04 13.96 -19.14
CA ILE A 76 -13.13 14.41 -17.74
C ILE A 76 -13.27 15.94 -17.60
N ALA A 77 -13.41 16.67 -18.71
CA ALA A 77 -13.41 18.13 -18.73
C ALA A 77 -14.47 18.74 -17.79
N GLU A 78 -15.62 18.10 -17.66
CA GLU A 78 -16.71 18.50 -16.75
C GLU A 78 -16.29 18.55 -15.27
N PHE A 79 -15.24 17.82 -14.90
CA PHE A 79 -14.70 17.78 -13.54
C PHE A 79 -13.59 18.80 -13.30
N SER A 80 -13.32 19.71 -14.25
CA SER A 80 -12.26 20.73 -14.16
C SER A 80 -10.90 20.14 -13.73
N PRO A 81 -10.36 19.18 -14.51
CA PRO A 81 -9.16 18.44 -14.11
C PRO A 81 -7.92 19.33 -14.03
N ILE A 82 -7.03 19.01 -13.09
CA ILE A 82 -5.72 19.66 -12.95
C ILE A 82 -4.65 18.70 -13.45
N ARG A 83 -3.77 19.17 -14.34
CA ARG A 83 -2.64 18.36 -14.80
C ARG A 83 -1.56 18.26 -13.71
N ASN A 84 -1.14 17.04 -13.38
CA ASN A 84 -0.10 16.80 -12.39
C ASN A 84 1.30 16.83 -13.04
N LYS A 85 2.35 16.90 -12.19
CA LYS A 85 3.76 16.97 -12.65
C LYS A 85 4.25 15.74 -13.41
N PHE A 86 3.51 14.63 -13.36
CA PHE A 86 3.82 13.39 -14.06
C PHE A 86 3.07 13.27 -15.40
N GLY A 87 2.29 14.29 -15.78
CA GLY A 87 1.59 14.35 -17.06
C GLY A 87 0.17 13.78 -17.05
N GLY A 88 -0.27 13.21 -15.92
CA GLY A 88 -1.65 12.77 -15.70
C GLY A 88 -2.57 13.90 -15.26
N PHE A 89 -3.84 13.57 -15.02
CA PHE A 89 -4.89 14.48 -14.59
C PHE A 89 -5.41 14.07 -13.22
N ARG A 90 -5.68 15.06 -12.39
CA ARG A 90 -6.28 14.92 -11.06
C ARG A 90 -7.61 15.65 -11.03
N PHE A 91 -8.66 14.99 -10.56
CA PHE A 91 -10.00 15.58 -10.45
C PHE A 91 -10.78 14.99 -9.27
N ASN A 92 -11.85 15.67 -8.86
CA ASN A 92 -12.69 15.25 -7.75
C ASN A 92 -14.12 14.97 -8.22
N VAL A 93 -14.74 13.94 -7.64
CA VAL A 93 -16.18 13.73 -7.71
C VAL A 93 -16.71 13.56 -6.29
N GLY A 94 -17.43 14.58 -5.81
CA GLY A 94 -17.78 14.68 -4.39
C GLY A 94 -16.52 14.78 -3.52
N THR A 95 -16.36 13.85 -2.58
CA THR A 95 -15.16 13.76 -1.71
C THR A 95 -14.12 12.77 -2.20
N GLN A 96 -14.36 12.11 -3.34
CA GLN A 96 -13.44 11.11 -3.88
C GLN A 96 -12.49 11.77 -4.89
N LEU A 97 -11.19 11.65 -4.62
CA LEU A 97 -10.13 12.08 -5.51
C LEU A 97 -9.82 10.96 -6.52
N PHE A 98 -9.55 11.36 -7.75
CA PHE A 98 -9.14 10.48 -8.85
C PHE A 98 -7.88 11.02 -9.49
N ASP A 99 -6.96 10.11 -9.79
CA ASP A 99 -5.82 10.35 -10.67
C ASP A 99 -5.97 9.46 -11.90
N ILE A 100 -5.86 10.05 -13.08
CA ILE A 100 -5.93 9.32 -14.34
C ILE A 100 -4.79 9.73 -15.27
N TRP A 101 -4.14 8.75 -15.90
CA TRP A 101 -3.11 9.03 -16.90
C TRP A 101 -3.17 8.04 -18.06
N SER A 102 -2.59 8.44 -19.19
CA SER A 102 -2.42 7.56 -20.35
C SER A 102 -1.37 6.50 -20.05
N PHE A 103 -1.61 5.27 -20.48
CA PHE A 103 -0.69 4.15 -20.36
C PHE A 103 0.69 4.52 -20.91
N ALA A 104 0.73 5.09 -22.12
CA ALA A 104 1.96 5.52 -22.78
C ALA A 104 2.70 6.63 -22.00
N ASP A 105 1.97 7.41 -21.21
CA ASP A 105 2.53 8.49 -20.39
C ASP A 105 3.04 8.03 -19.02
N THR A 106 2.90 6.75 -18.67
CA THR A 106 3.39 6.21 -17.40
C THR A 106 4.88 6.54 -17.23
N TRP A 107 5.22 7.18 -16.11
CA TRP A 107 6.55 7.75 -15.89
C TRP A 107 7.69 6.73 -16.10
N ALA A 108 7.55 5.50 -15.60
CA ALA A 108 8.57 4.47 -15.75
C ALA A 108 8.80 4.06 -17.21
N PHE A 109 7.77 4.08 -18.05
CA PHE A 109 7.91 3.79 -19.49
C PHE A 109 8.60 4.95 -20.20
N ARG A 110 8.16 6.19 -19.92
CA ARG A 110 8.76 7.40 -20.50
C ARG A 110 10.23 7.60 -20.17
N ASN A 111 10.68 7.08 -19.02
CA ASN A 111 12.09 7.14 -18.60
C ASN A 111 12.87 5.87 -18.96
N GLY A 112 12.29 4.94 -19.74
CA GLY A 112 12.98 3.73 -20.20
C GLY A 112 13.31 2.71 -19.10
N LEU A 113 12.67 2.82 -17.92
CA LEU A 113 12.90 1.92 -16.80
C LEU A 113 12.17 0.58 -16.96
N VAL A 114 11.03 0.61 -17.65
CA VAL A 114 10.23 -0.57 -17.99
C VAL A 114 9.74 -0.41 -19.42
N PHE A 115 9.75 -1.49 -20.20
CA PHE A 115 9.09 -1.54 -21.50
C PHE A 115 7.59 -1.79 -21.30
N GLY A 116 6.74 -0.88 -21.77
CA GLY A 116 5.28 -0.97 -21.63
C GLY A 116 4.60 -1.40 -22.92
N ALA A 117 4.18 -2.66 -23.02
CA ALA A 117 3.42 -3.18 -24.15
C ALA A 117 1.99 -3.61 -23.77
N SER A 118 1.75 -3.96 -22.50
CA SER A 118 0.41 -4.31 -22.00
C SER A 118 0.17 -3.81 -20.57
N PHE A 119 -1.09 -3.92 -20.10
CA PHE A 119 -1.42 -3.57 -18.71
C PHE A 119 -0.66 -4.41 -17.68
N GLU A 120 -0.22 -5.62 -18.02
CA GLU A 120 0.63 -6.41 -17.14
C GLU A 120 2.00 -5.74 -16.90
N ASP A 121 2.52 -4.98 -17.87
CA ASP A 121 3.79 -4.27 -17.70
C ASP A 121 3.69 -3.11 -16.72
N ILE A 122 2.51 -2.52 -16.53
CA ILE A 122 2.32 -1.47 -15.53
C ILE A 122 2.52 -1.99 -14.11
N LEU A 123 2.30 -3.28 -13.89
CA LEU A 123 2.51 -3.90 -12.58
C LEU A 123 3.99 -3.86 -12.16
N LYS A 124 4.91 -3.75 -13.13
CA LYS A 124 6.35 -3.60 -12.89
C LYS A 124 6.75 -2.16 -12.54
N THR A 125 5.84 -1.19 -12.69
CA THR A 125 6.13 0.23 -12.46
C THR A 125 5.74 0.71 -11.07
N THR A 126 5.13 -0.14 -10.24
CA THR A 126 4.78 0.26 -8.88
C THR A 126 6.02 0.35 -8.01
N PHE A 127 6.05 1.32 -7.10
CA PHE A 127 7.13 1.42 -6.15
C PHE A 127 7.14 0.24 -5.17
N PHE A 128 5.97 -0.13 -4.63
CA PHE A 128 5.82 -1.25 -3.71
C PHE A 128 5.29 -2.51 -4.38
N ASN A 129 5.73 -3.66 -3.88
CA ASN A 129 5.24 -4.98 -4.28
C ASN A 129 3.72 -5.15 -4.04
N LEU A 130 3.21 -4.60 -2.94
CA LEU A 130 1.80 -4.65 -2.56
C LEU A 130 0.91 -3.73 -3.39
N ASP A 131 1.49 -2.91 -4.26
CA ASP A 131 0.74 -2.08 -5.21
C ASP A 131 0.65 -2.75 -6.59
N ALA A 132 1.40 -3.83 -6.85
CA ALA A 132 1.56 -4.46 -8.17
C ALA A 132 0.33 -5.28 -8.62
N ALA A 133 -0.84 -4.64 -8.62
CA ALA A 133 -2.10 -5.17 -9.13
C ALA A 133 -2.88 -4.10 -9.90
N ALA A 134 -3.65 -4.56 -10.88
CA ALA A 134 -4.55 -3.75 -11.69
C ALA A 134 -5.90 -4.46 -11.82
N TYR A 135 -6.98 -3.70 -11.94
CA TYR A 135 -8.32 -4.20 -12.13
C TYR A 135 -8.95 -3.54 -13.34
N HIS A 136 -9.21 -4.35 -14.37
CA HIS A 136 -9.82 -3.88 -15.60
C HIS A 136 -11.30 -3.70 -15.41
N LEU A 137 -11.78 -2.48 -15.67
CA LEU A 137 -13.13 -2.08 -15.30
C LEU A 137 -14.19 -2.73 -16.19
N GLN A 138 -13.97 -2.77 -17.51
CA GLN A 138 -14.88 -3.42 -18.47
C GLN A 138 -14.84 -4.94 -18.33
N GLN A 139 -13.67 -5.56 -18.39
CA GLN A 139 -13.51 -7.01 -18.29
C GLN A 139 -13.78 -7.57 -16.88
N ARG A 140 -13.85 -6.70 -15.87
CA ARG A 140 -14.01 -7.05 -14.45
C ARG A 140 -12.96 -8.05 -13.96
N LYS A 141 -11.75 -7.99 -14.53
CA LYS A 141 -10.65 -8.94 -14.32
C LYS A 141 -9.50 -8.29 -13.55
N ILE A 142 -8.88 -9.05 -12.66
CA ILE A 142 -7.67 -8.62 -11.95
C ILE A 142 -6.41 -9.16 -12.63
N TYR A 143 -5.42 -8.29 -12.74
CA TYR A 143 -4.04 -8.60 -13.10
C TYR A 143 -3.18 -8.32 -11.87
N CYS A 144 -2.23 -9.18 -11.58
CA CYS A 144 -1.27 -8.93 -10.50
C CYS A 144 0.04 -9.66 -10.76
N ALA A 145 1.12 -9.06 -10.28
CA ALA A 145 2.45 -9.64 -10.34
C ALA A 145 2.48 -10.99 -9.60
N GLU A 146 3.40 -11.86 -9.99
CA GLU A 146 3.47 -13.23 -9.45
C GLU A 146 3.63 -13.25 -7.92
N PHE A 147 4.45 -12.34 -7.39
CA PHE A 147 4.69 -12.21 -5.95
C PHE A 147 3.53 -11.57 -5.17
N TYR A 148 2.59 -10.89 -5.83
CA TYR A 148 1.60 -10.02 -5.18
C TYR A 148 0.74 -10.77 -4.15
N ILE A 149 0.23 -11.94 -4.51
CA ILE A 149 -0.65 -12.72 -3.63
C ILE A 149 0.10 -13.20 -2.38
N THR A 150 1.34 -13.63 -2.55
CA THR A 150 2.21 -14.06 -1.44
C THR A 150 2.53 -12.88 -0.52
N ALA A 151 2.86 -11.71 -1.08
CA ALA A 151 3.09 -10.49 -0.31
C ALA A 151 1.86 -10.09 0.50
N VAL A 152 0.65 -10.11 -0.09
CA VAL A 152 -0.61 -9.82 0.61
C VAL A 152 -0.87 -10.82 1.73
N LYS A 153 -0.66 -12.12 1.48
CA LYS A 153 -0.88 -13.19 2.48
C LYS A 153 0.06 -13.04 3.66
N ASN A 154 1.33 -12.76 3.41
CA ASN A 154 2.37 -12.67 4.43
C ASN A 154 2.48 -11.26 5.04
N ARG A 155 1.70 -10.29 4.53
CA ARG A 155 1.74 -8.88 4.95
C ARG A 155 3.14 -8.26 4.84
N VAL A 156 3.88 -8.61 3.79
CA VAL A 156 5.26 -8.15 3.58
C VAL A 156 5.27 -7.02 2.55
N LEU A 157 5.72 -5.84 2.98
CA LEU A 157 5.98 -4.70 2.13
C LEU A 157 7.45 -4.70 1.71
N ASP A 158 7.68 -4.56 0.41
CA ASP A 158 9.01 -4.52 -0.19
C ASP A 158 9.00 -3.63 -1.45
N LEU A 159 10.18 -3.31 -1.96
CA LEU A 159 10.37 -2.63 -3.22
C LEU A 159 9.92 -3.51 -4.40
N ASN A 160 9.35 -2.89 -5.43
CA ASN A 160 9.16 -3.49 -6.74
C ASN A 160 10.02 -2.75 -7.77
N LEU A 161 9.76 -1.45 -7.99
CA LEU A 161 10.62 -0.56 -8.75
C LEU A 161 11.15 0.58 -7.86
N GLU A 162 12.44 0.53 -7.52
CA GLU A 162 13.05 1.50 -6.60
C GLU A 162 13.17 2.89 -7.24
N GLN A 163 13.49 2.97 -8.52
CA GLN A 163 13.69 4.24 -9.22
C GLN A 163 12.40 5.05 -9.20
N ASN A 164 12.44 6.24 -8.61
CA ASN A 164 11.29 7.11 -8.48
C ASN A 164 11.71 8.58 -8.34
N PRO A 165 10.84 9.53 -8.73
CA PRO A 165 11.14 10.97 -8.70
C PRO A 165 10.99 11.63 -7.32
N ALA A 166 10.58 10.90 -6.28
CA ALA A 166 10.34 11.48 -4.95
C ALA A 166 10.68 10.51 -3.79
N PRO A 167 11.96 10.17 -3.57
CA PRO A 167 12.36 9.15 -2.58
C PRO A 167 11.84 9.39 -1.17
N SER A 168 11.93 10.62 -0.64
CA SER A 168 11.45 10.94 0.71
C SER A 168 9.93 10.78 0.87
N SER A 169 9.16 11.00 -0.21
CA SER A 169 7.71 10.73 -0.20
C SER A 169 7.43 9.23 -0.16
N MET A 170 8.25 8.41 -0.82
CA MET A 170 8.13 6.96 -0.76
C MET A 170 8.52 6.42 0.63
N VAL A 171 9.51 7.01 1.31
CA VAL A 171 9.85 6.66 2.70
C VAL A 171 8.66 6.92 3.63
N ARG A 172 8.07 8.12 3.59
CA ARG A 172 6.88 8.44 4.40
C ARG A 172 5.73 7.48 4.11
N ARG A 173 5.52 7.14 2.84
CA ARG A 173 4.50 6.17 2.44
C ARG A 173 4.80 4.77 2.97
N ALA A 174 6.05 4.31 2.94
CA ALA A 174 6.46 3.00 3.46
C ALA A 174 6.18 2.88 4.96
N ILE A 175 6.62 3.87 5.75
CA ILE A 175 6.39 3.94 7.19
C ILE A 175 4.90 3.93 7.50
N ARG A 176 4.12 4.83 6.85
CA ARG A 176 2.67 4.91 7.03
C ARG A 176 1.98 3.59 6.72
N LEU A 177 2.30 2.98 5.57
CA LEU A 177 1.72 1.70 5.17
C LEU A 177 2.07 0.60 6.18
N SER A 178 3.32 0.53 6.65
CA SER A 178 3.74 -0.44 7.66
C SER A 178 2.98 -0.29 8.97
N ILE A 179 2.77 0.94 9.44
CA ILE A 179 2.05 1.21 10.69
C ILE A 179 0.55 0.91 10.52
N GLU A 180 -0.12 1.58 9.58
CA GLU A 180 -1.58 1.51 9.39
C GLU A 180 -2.04 0.09 9.06
N ASN A 181 -1.20 -0.68 8.38
CA ASN A 181 -1.50 -2.04 7.96
C ASN A 181 -0.71 -3.10 8.70
N SER A 182 0.04 -2.78 9.75
CA SER A 182 0.89 -3.75 10.48
C SER A 182 1.69 -4.65 9.53
N LEU A 183 2.36 -4.03 8.54
CA LEU A 183 3.13 -4.75 7.52
C LEU A 183 4.56 -4.96 7.99
N LEU A 184 5.09 -6.12 7.64
CA LEU A 184 6.49 -6.46 7.80
C LEU A 184 7.32 -5.79 6.70
N ILE A 185 8.46 -5.21 7.05
CA ILE A 185 9.40 -4.58 6.11
C ILE A 185 10.57 -5.52 5.85
N THR A 186 10.87 -5.76 4.58
CA THR A 186 12.07 -6.50 4.19
C THR A 186 13.35 -5.71 4.50
N PRO A 187 14.50 -6.38 4.72
CA PRO A 187 15.78 -5.68 4.89
C PRO A 187 16.08 -4.68 3.76
N ARG A 188 15.81 -5.08 2.50
CA ARG A 188 15.99 -4.23 1.31
C ARG A 188 15.20 -2.92 1.38
N LEU A 189 13.91 -2.97 1.71
CA LEU A 189 13.11 -1.76 1.89
C LEU A 189 13.53 -0.98 3.14
N GLY A 190 13.97 -1.68 4.20
CA GLY A 190 14.50 -1.07 5.40
C GLY A 190 15.75 -0.21 5.13
N GLU A 191 16.72 -0.75 4.40
CA GLU A 191 17.91 -0.03 3.95
C GLU A 191 17.55 1.19 3.09
N TYR A 192 16.59 1.03 2.17
CA TYR A 192 16.08 2.15 1.37
C TYR A 192 15.49 3.26 2.26
N ILE A 193 14.73 2.89 3.29
CA ILE A 193 14.18 3.84 4.28
C ILE A 193 15.31 4.57 4.99
N LEU A 194 16.29 3.85 5.55
CA LEU A 194 17.41 4.47 6.26
C LEU A 194 18.23 5.43 5.37
N ARG A 195 18.45 5.05 4.12
CA ARG A 195 19.20 5.85 3.14
C ARG A 195 18.49 7.15 2.75
N ASN A 196 17.16 7.16 2.69
CA ASN A 196 16.38 8.27 2.13
C ASN A 196 15.52 9.03 3.17
N PHE A 197 15.61 8.65 4.44
CA PHE A 197 14.88 9.32 5.50
C PHE A 197 15.48 10.70 5.79
N ASN A 198 14.62 11.71 5.86
CA ASN A 198 14.99 13.06 6.26
C ASN A 198 14.41 13.35 7.64
N SER A 199 15.27 13.49 8.65
CA SER A 199 14.90 13.73 10.04
C SER A 199 14.42 15.15 10.33
N GLU A 200 14.76 16.15 9.51
CA GLU A 200 14.43 17.56 9.77
C GLU A 200 12.93 17.85 9.76
N ASN A 201 12.14 17.00 9.07
CA ASN A 201 10.69 17.14 8.91
C ASN A 201 9.93 15.89 9.35
N ALA A 202 10.55 15.03 10.16
CA ALA A 202 9.93 13.80 10.62
C ALA A 202 9.05 14.05 11.85
N ASP A 203 7.86 13.45 11.86
CA ASP A 203 7.09 13.32 13.10
C ASP A 203 7.75 12.32 14.08
N ASP A 204 7.33 12.38 15.34
CA ASP A 204 7.89 11.54 16.40
C ASP A 204 7.74 10.05 16.08
N MET A 205 6.59 9.64 15.51
CA MET A 205 6.31 8.26 15.16
C MET A 205 7.25 7.73 14.08
N SER A 206 7.52 8.54 13.06
CA SER A 206 8.45 8.22 11.98
C SER A 206 9.89 8.14 12.50
N SER A 207 10.26 9.03 13.42
CA SER A 207 11.58 9.02 14.06
C SER A 207 11.78 7.77 14.91
N MET A 208 10.79 7.39 15.73
CA MET A 208 10.79 6.15 16.51
C MET A 208 10.87 4.91 15.61
N TYR A 209 10.11 4.92 14.51
CA TYR A 209 10.11 3.84 13.53
C TYR A 209 11.51 3.61 12.95
N VAL A 210 12.15 4.68 12.49
CA VAL A 210 13.49 4.62 11.87
C VAL A 210 14.55 4.17 12.85
N GLU A 211 14.48 4.62 14.11
CA GLU A 211 15.43 4.19 15.14
C GLU A 211 15.26 2.69 15.46
N ALA A 212 14.02 2.21 15.58
CA ALA A 212 13.75 0.78 15.77
C ALA A 212 14.24 -0.06 14.58
N LEU A 213 14.00 0.42 13.36
CA LEU A 213 14.46 -0.23 12.13
C LEU A 213 15.99 -0.28 12.06
N ARG A 214 16.68 0.80 12.43
CA ARG A 214 18.14 0.86 12.46
C ARG A 214 18.73 -0.19 13.39
N ARG A 215 18.19 -0.31 14.61
CA ARG A 215 18.62 -1.34 15.58
C ARG A 215 18.35 -2.75 15.05
N PHE A 216 17.21 -2.96 14.42
CA PHE A 216 16.85 -4.25 13.84
C PHE A 216 17.84 -4.67 12.74
N LEU A 217 18.16 -3.78 11.80
CA LEU A 217 19.09 -4.09 10.71
C LEU A 217 20.54 -4.29 11.21
N ALA A 218 20.93 -3.63 12.29
CA ALA A 218 22.24 -3.84 12.91
C ALA A 218 22.39 -5.22 13.59
N ALA A 219 21.29 -5.91 13.89
CA ALA A 219 21.29 -7.23 14.50
C ALA A 219 21.50 -8.38 13.49
N ASP A 220 21.63 -8.08 12.19
CA ASP A 220 21.93 -9.02 11.10
C ASP A 220 21.04 -10.28 11.11
N THR A 221 19.72 -10.07 11.13
CA THR A 221 18.74 -11.16 11.14
C THR A 221 18.18 -11.41 9.74
N GLU A 222 17.89 -12.66 9.39
CA GLU A 222 17.16 -13.01 8.15
C GLU A 222 15.64 -12.71 8.21
N GLN A 223 15.17 -12.11 9.30
CA GLN A 223 13.74 -11.82 9.49
C GLN A 223 13.33 -10.49 8.86
N ASN A 224 12.02 -10.29 8.71
CA ASN A 224 11.47 -8.99 8.32
C ASN A 224 11.18 -8.14 9.56
N PHE A 225 11.43 -6.83 9.46
CA PHE A 225 11.17 -5.89 10.52
C PHE A 225 9.67 -5.73 10.76
N SER A 226 9.27 -5.66 12.03
CA SER A 226 7.92 -5.27 12.43
C SER A 226 8.01 -4.13 13.43
N PHE A 227 7.10 -3.16 13.31
CA PHE A 227 7.07 -2.02 14.23
C PHE A 227 5.95 -2.16 15.25
N ALA A 228 6.34 -2.25 16.52
CA ALA A 228 5.44 -2.29 17.67
C ALA A 228 5.75 -1.12 18.63
N PRO A 229 5.03 0.01 18.53
CA PRO A 229 5.33 1.21 19.32
C PRO A 229 5.16 0.99 20.84
N GLN A 230 4.24 0.13 21.25
CA GLN A 230 4.06 -0.18 22.68
C GLN A 230 5.23 -1.01 23.24
N ALA A 231 5.73 -2.01 22.50
CA ALA A 231 6.89 -2.80 22.95
C ALA A 231 8.19 -1.98 23.00
N THR A 232 8.30 -0.93 22.20
CA THR A 232 9.47 -0.02 22.19
C THR A 232 9.46 1.01 23.32
N LEU A 233 8.30 1.27 23.94
CA LEU A 233 8.19 2.13 25.14
C LEU A 233 8.56 1.38 26.44
N PHE A 234 8.34 0.06 26.50
CA PHE A 234 8.61 -0.76 27.69
C PHE A 234 9.97 -1.47 27.65
N ASN A 235 10.71 -1.38 26.55
CA ASN A 235 12.08 -1.90 26.45
C ASN A 235 13.11 -0.83 26.86
N ASN A 236 13.05 -0.39 28.11
CA ASN A 236 14.16 0.34 28.73
C ASN A 236 15.21 -0.69 29.20
N PRO A 237 16.48 -0.62 28.76
CA PRO A 237 17.53 -1.54 29.23
C PRO A 237 17.72 -1.51 30.76
N ALA A 238 17.24 -0.49 31.46
CA ALA A 238 17.26 -0.42 32.93
C ALA A 238 16.35 -1.46 33.62
N GLU A 239 15.28 -1.94 33.00
CA GLU A 239 14.34 -2.88 33.64
C GLU A 239 14.72 -4.36 33.45
N GLN A 240 15.59 -4.69 32.49
CA GLN A 240 16.09 -6.07 32.33
C GLN A 240 17.08 -6.48 33.43
N LEU A 241 17.65 -5.53 34.18
CA LEU A 241 18.48 -5.80 35.35
C LEU A 241 17.66 -6.13 36.62
N ALA A 242 16.35 -5.91 36.61
CA ALA A 242 15.49 -6.15 37.78
C ALA A 242 14.83 -7.54 37.81
N ILE A 243 14.85 -8.29 36.71
CA ILE A 243 14.18 -9.61 36.60
C ILE A 243 15.20 -10.77 36.73
N GLY A 244 16.48 -10.46 36.91
CA GLY A 244 17.57 -11.44 36.95
C GLY A 244 17.85 -12.12 38.30
N HIS A 245 17.17 -11.77 39.40
CA HIS A 245 17.43 -12.33 40.73
C HIS A 245 16.15 -12.74 41.47
N CYS A 246 15.58 -13.89 41.11
CA CYS A 246 14.90 -14.75 42.11
C CYS A 246 14.82 -16.21 41.63
N LYS A 247 15.87 -16.98 41.90
CA LYS A 247 15.86 -18.43 42.18
C LYS A 247 16.33 -18.49 43.64
N THR A 248 15.70 -19.11 44.63
CA THR A 248 15.03 -20.41 44.81
C THR A 248 14.44 -20.37 46.24
N THR A 249 13.25 -20.93 46.52
CA THR A 249 12.95 -22.12 47.36
C THR A 249 11.48 -21.96 47.78
N GLY A 250 10.58 -22.92 47.94
CA GLY A 250 10.57 -24.38 47.85
C GLY A 250 9.14 -24.87 48.20
N THR A 251 8.80 -26.04 47.66
CA THR A 251 7.80 -27.03 48.13
C THR A 251 6.28 -26.73 48.14
N PRO A 252 5.45 -27.80 48.01
CA PRO A 252 4.10 -27.75 47.42
C PRO A 252 2.99 -27.90 48.47
N TYR A 253 1.81 -27.31 48.23
CA TYR A 253 0.57 -27.77 48.87
C TYR A 253 -0.64 -27.68 47.94
N SER A 254 -1.50 -28.68 48.14
CA SER A 254 -2.66 -29.10 47.37
C SER A 254 -3.91 -28.26 47.63
N THR A 255 -4.97 -28.57 46.84
CA THR A 255 -6.42 -28.46 47.16
C THR A 255 -6.92 -27.05 47.46
N GLU A 256 -7.82 -26.44 46.68
CA GLU A 256 -9.25 -26.77 46.59
C GLU A 256 -9.93 -25.74 45.67
N ILE A 257 -10.95 -26.18 44.95
CA ILE A 257 -11.89 -25.37 44.17
C ILE A 257 -12.93 -24.80 45.13
N PRO A 258 -13.44 -23.57 44.90
CA PRO A 258 -14.88 -23.42 44.98
C PRO A 258 -15.48 -22.75 43.75
N VAL A 259 -16.56 -23.41 43.36
CA VAL A 259 -17.68 -22.98 42.53
C VAL A 259 -18.27 -21.68 43.09
N TYR A 260 -18.51 -20.68 42.23
CA TYR A 260 -19.79 -20.02 41.97
C TYR A 260 -19.70 -19.20 40.69
#